data_AF-B8HTL3-F1
#
_entry.id   AF-B8HTL3-F1
#
_cell.length_a   1.000
_cell.length_b   1.000
_cell.length_c   1.000
_cell.angle_alpha   90.00
_cell.angle_beta   90.00
_cell.angle_gamma   90.00
#
_symmetry.space_group_name_H-M   'P 1'
#
loop_
_entity.id
_entity.type
_entity.pdbx_description
1 polymer ?
#
loop_
_entity_poly.entity_id
_entity_poly.type
_entity_poly.pdbx_seq_one_letter_code
_entity_poly.pdbx_strand_id
1 'polypeptide(L)'
;MTEIKVAVSHPATAVENLGSLAVSKSEDSFRLVLEASPDGFIILRNVRDATGEIIDFCIEYANPVAARGVNRTAAELLGQHLLQLFPTFRTNGVFERYVTVAQTGRSETFETFYDSQGKRI
;
A
#
# COMPACT_ATOMS: atom_id res chain seq x y z
N MET A 1 16.75 8.63 5.56
CA MET A 1 15.36 8.38 5.96
C MET A 1 14.50 8.51 4.70
N THR A 2 13.73 7.48 4.35
CA THR A 2 12.86 7.51 3.16
C THR A 2 11.43 7.62 3.65
N GLU A 3 10.73 8.69 3.27
CA GLU A 3 9.29 8.82 3.50
C GLU A 3 8.55 7.88 2.54
N ILE A 4 7.68 7.03 3.08
CA ILE A 4 6.85 6.12 2.29
C ILE A 4 5.38 6.47 2.52
N LYS A 5 4.74 6.91 1.45
CA LYS A 5 3.31 7.18 1.38
C LYS A 5 2.57 5.91 0.99
N VAL A 6 1.58 5.54 1.79
CA VAL A 6 0.79 4.32 1.57
C VAL A 6 -0.66 4.71 1.30
N ALA A 7 -1.15 4.32 0.13
CA ALA A 7 -2.56 4.41 -0.21
C ALA A 7 -3.22 3.06 0.05
N VAL A 8 -4.30 3.05 0.83
CA VAL A 8 -5.09 1.84 1.11
C VAL A 8 -6.44 1.99 0.42
N SER A 9 -6.79 1.03 -0.44
CA SER A 9 -8.05 1.11 -1.18
C SER A 9 -9.25 0.95 -0.25
N HIS A 10 -10.21 1.85 -0.28
CA HIS A 10 -11.59 1.58 0.18
C HIS A 10 -12.34 0.81 -0.90
N PRO A 11 -13.35 0.00 -0.59
CA PRO A 11 -14.23 -0.49 -1.63
C PRO A 11 -14.82 0.72 -2.36
N ALA A 12 -14.46 0.86 -3.64
CA ALA A 12 -15.17 1.73 -4.55
C ALA A 12 -16.60 1.19 -4.62
N THR A 13 -17.58 1.96 -4.16
CA THR A 13 -18.97 1.72 -4.57
C THR A 13 -18.99 1.69 -6.08
N ALA A 14 -19.35 0.52 -6.63
CA ALA A 14 -19.36 0.23 -8.05
C ALA A 14 -20.09 1.35 -8.81
N VAL A 15 -19.35 2.04 -9.68
CA VAL A 15 -19.93 2.73 -10.83
C VAL A 15 -19.28 2.10 -12.05
N GLU A 16 -19.89 1.02 -12.52
CA GLU A 16 -19.77 0.61 -13.92
C GLU A 16 -20.33 1.76 -14.77
N ASN A 17 -19.49 2.42 -15.57
CA ASN A 17 -19.87 2.85 -16.92
C ASN A 17 -18.68 3.36 -17.74
N LEU A 18 -18.40 2.60 -18.80
CA LEU A 18 -17.96 3.01 -20.15
C LEU A 18 -16.62 3.77 -20.30
N GLY A 19 -15.57 3.04 -20.72
CA GLY A 19 -14.44 3.65 -21.44
C GLY A 19 -13.09 2.93 -21.32
N SER A 20 -12.97 1.69 -21.81
CA SER A 20 -11.75 0.87 -21.69
C SER A 20 -10.48 1.41 -22.37
N LEU A 21 -10.55 2.54 -23.09
CA LEU A 21 -9.38 3.18 -23.74
C LEU A 21 -8.96 4.51 -23.09
N ALA A 22 -9.84 5.19 -22.35
CA ALA A 22 -9.49 6.44 -21.64
C ALA A 22 -8.89 6.15 -20.24
N VAL A 23 -9.27 5.02 -19.65
CA VAL A 23 -8.75 4.54 -18.35
C VAL A 23 -7.25 4.20 -18.45
N SER A 24 -6.81 3.51 -19.51
CA SER A 24 -5.40 3.11 -19.68
C SER A 24 -4.45 4.30 -19.76
N LYS A 25 -4.76 5.35 -20.53
CA LYS A 25 -3.83 6.49 -20.68
C LYS A 25 -3.67 7.29 -19.37
N SER A 26 -4.73 7.41 -18.58
CA SER A 26 -4.67 8.03 -17.25
C SER A 26 -3.91 7.16 -16.24
N GLU A 27 -4.14 5.85 -16.24
CA GLU A 27 -3.41 4.92 -15.37
C GLU A 27 -1.92 4.84 -15.70
N ASP A 28 -1.56 4.80 -16.98
CA ASP A 28 -0.16 4.76 -17.43
C ASP A 28 0.57 6.07 -17.10
N SER A 29 -0.10 7.22 -17.31
CA SER A 29 0.45 8.52 -16.92
C SER A 29 0.59 8.64 -15.40
N PHE A 30 -0.39 8.14 -14.65
CA PHE A 30 -0.34 8.11 -13.19
C PHE A 30 0.80 7.24 -12.67
N ARG A 31 0.98 6.04 -13.24
CA ARG A 31 2.10 5.14 -12.92
C ARG A 31 3.43 5.80 -13.22
N LEU A 32 3.59 6.42 -14.39
CA LEU A 32 4.81 7.14 -14.75
C LEU A 32 5.15 8.25 -13.75
N VAL A 33 4.15 9.02 -13.31
CA VAL A 33 4.35 10.08 -12.30
C VAL A 33 4.77 9.49 -10.95
N LEU A 34 4.12 8.42 -10.48
CA LEU A 34 4.49 7.77 -9.22
C LEU A 34 5.87 7.09 -9.30
N GLU A 35 6.22 6.54 -10.46
CA GLU A 35 7.48 5.83 -10.69
C GLU A 35 8.67 6.79 -10.73
N ALA A 36 8.47 7.99 -11.28
CA ALA A 36 9.46 9.08 -11.27
C ALA A 36 9.50 9.90 -9.98
N SER A 37 8.57 9.66 -9.03
CA SER A 37 8.49 10.42 -7.78
C SER A 37 9.71 10.19 -6.88
N PRO A 38 10.25 11.23 -6.24
CA PRO A 38 11.32 11.09 -5.25
C PRO A 38 10.82 10.50 -3.91
N ASP A 39 9.51 10.48 -3.67
CA ASP A 39 8.92 9.90 -2.46
C ASP A 39 8.61 8.40 -2.68
N GLY A 40 8.68 7.59 -1.62
CA GLY A 40 8.22 6.22 -1.69
C GLY A 40 6.70 6.14 -1.78
N PHE A 41 6.17 5.35 -2.72
CA PHE A 41 4.72 5.10 -2.83
C PHE A 41 4.41 3.61 -2.88
N ILE A 42 3.42 3.19 -2.08
CA ILE A 42 2.85 1.84 -2.06
C ILE A 42 1.32 1.93 -2.15
N ILE A 43 0.70 1.08 -2.96
CA ILE A 43 -0.76 0.89 -3.00
C ILE A 43 -1.09 -0.49 -2.43
N LEU A 44 -2.01 -0.51 -1.48
CA LEU A 44 -2.48 -1.70 -0.78
C LEU A 44 -3.96 -1.96 -1.09
N ARG A 45 -4.27 -3.21 -1.46
CA ARG A 45 -5.65 -3.71 -1.53
C ARG A 45 -6.00 -4.49 -0.27
N ASN A 46 -7.20 -4.24 0.25
CA ASN A 46 -7.74 -4.96 1.40
C ASN A 46 -7.90 -6.46 1.08
N VAL A 47 -7.44 -7.32 1.97
CA VAL A 47 -7.80 -8.75 1.99
C VAL A 47 -8.76 -8.96 3.14
N ARG A 48 -9.94 -9.52 2.83
CA ARG A 48 -11.01 -9.74 3.79
C ARG A 48 -11.35 -11.21 3.93
N ASP A 49 -11.78 -11.60 5.12
CA ASP A 49 -12.35 -12.92 5.35
C ASP A 49 -13.83 -13.00 4.92
N ALA A 50 -14.48 -14.12 5.22
CA ALA A 50 -15.90 -14.34 4.93
C ALA A 50 -16.85 -13.43 5.76
N THR A 51 -16.37 -12.86 6.87
CA THR A 51 -17.16 -11.94 7.71
C THR A 51 -17.05 -10.48 7.25
N GLY A 52 -16.10 -10.21 6.34
CA GLY A 52 -15.80 -8.87 5.82
C GLY A 52 -14.73 -8.14 6.63
N GLU A 53 -14.13 -8.78 7.63
CA GLU A 53 -13.03 -8.24 8.43
C GLU A 53 -11.76 -8.16 7.57
N ILE A 54 -11.00 -7.07 7.69
CA ILE A 54 -9.71 -6.94 7.00
C ILE A 54 -8.70 -7.80 7.75
N ILE A 55 -8.35 -8.94 7.16
CA ILE A 55 -7.39 -9.87 7.74
C ILE A 55 -5.97 -9.66 7.24
N ASP A 56 -5.78 -8.94 6.12
CA ASP A 56 -4.47 -8.56 5.60
C ASP A 56 -4.55 -7.48 4.50
N PHE A 57 -3.41 -7.12 3.91
CA PHE A 57 -3.34 -6.31 2.69
C PHE A 57 -2.48 -7.00 1.63
N CYS A 58 -2.84 -6.83 0.36
CA CYS A 58 -2.03 -7.24 -0.79
C CYS A 58 -1.37 -6.00 -1.40
N ILE A 59 -0.07 -6.07 -1.71
CA ILE A 59 0.64 -4.98 -2.38
C ILE A 59 0.30 -5.01 -3.87
N GLU A 60 -0.31 -3.94 -4.38
CA GLU A 60 -0.68 -3.81 -5.81
C GLU A 60 0.28 -2.93 -6.60
N TYR A 61 1.03 -2.09 -5.90
CA TYR A 61 2.04 -1.23 -6.50
C TYR A 61 3.07 -0.82 -5.45
N ALA A 62 4.32 -0.75 -5.88
CA ALA A 62 5.40 -0.13 -5.12
C ALA A 62 6.35 0.54 -6.12
N ASN A 63 6.59 1.84 -5.97
CA ASN A 63 7.56 2.53 -6.81
C ASN A 63 9.00 2.15 -6.42
N PRO A 64 10.01 2.42 -7.27
CA PRO A 64 11.39 2.05 -6.99
C PRO A 64 11.95 2.64 -5.69
N VAL A 65 11.50 3.83 -5.29
CA VAL A 65 11.92 4.47 -4.03
C VAL A 65 11.40 3.70 -2.82
N ALA A 66 10.11 3.35 -2.79
CA ALA A 66 9.53 2.55 -1.71
C ALA A 66 10.16 1.16 -1.62
N ALA A 67 10.33 0.49 -2.76
CA ALA A 67 10.94 -0.84 -2.81
C ALA A 67 12.36 -0.84 -2.21
N ARG A 68 13.20 0.12 -2.61
CA ARG A 68 14.52 0.32 -2.00
C ARG A 68 14.44 0.66 -0.52
N GLY A 69 13.46 1.48 -0.11
CA GLY A 69 13.24 1.85 1.29
C GLY A 69 12.99 0.66 2.22
N VAL A 70 12.42 -0.42 1.69
CA VAL A 70 12.21 -1.69 2.43
C VAL A 70 13.19 -2.80 2.04
N ASN A 71 14.29 -2.45 1.36
CA ASN A 71 15.33 -3.38 0.89
C ASN A 71 14.80 -4.55 0.05
N ARG A 72 13.85 -4.26 -0.87
CA ARG A 72 13.26 -5.22 -1.81
C ARG A 72 13.24 -4.62 -3.22
N THR A 73 12.94 -5.46 -4.20
CA THR A 73 12.56 -5.05 -5.56
C THR A 73 11.03 -4.92 -5.66
N ALA A 74 10.53 -4.13 -6.61
CA ALA A 74 9.09 -4.03 -6.85
C ALA A 74 8.46 -5.40 -7.20
N ALA A 75 9.20 -6.26 -7.90
CA ALA A 75 8.76 -7.61 -8.26
C ALA A 75 8.62 -8.55 -7.05
N GLU A 76 9.47 -8.40 -6.02
CA GLU A 76 9.34 -9.14 -4.77
C GLU A 76 8.17 -8.66 -3.89
N LEU A 77 7.72 -7.42 -4.09
CA LEU A 77 6.61 -6.83 -3.34
C LEU A 77 5.25 -7.13 -4.00
N LEU A 78 5.17 -7.02 -5.33
CA LEU A 78 3.91 -7.07 -6.05
C LEU A 78 3.16 -8.41 -5.84
N GLY A 79 1.89 -8.32 -5.49
CA GLY A 79 1.02 -9.47 -5.24
C GLY A 79 1.25 -10.16 -3.90
N GLN A 80 2.25 -9.76 -3.12
CA GLN A 80 2.51 -10.34 -1.81
C GLN A 80 1.58 -9.78 -0.74
N HIS A 81 1.34 -10.62 0.26
CA HIS A 81 0.67 -10.25 1.49
C HIS A 81 1.60 -9.41 2.37
N LEU A 82 1.12 -8.25 2.81
CA LEU A 82 1.87 -7.28 3.60
C LEU A 82 2.52 -7.94 4.81
N LEU A 83 1.76 -8.80 5.49
CA LEU A 83 2.27 -9.50 6.67
C LEU A 83 3.25 -10.61 6.43
N GLN A 84 3.17 -11.26 5.28
CA GLN A 84 4.13 -12.29 4.95
C GLN A 84 5.52 -11.64 4.83
N LEU A 85 5.57 -10.41 4.31
CA LEU A 85 6.80 -9.64 4.17
C LEU A 85 7.20 -8.90 5.45
N PHE A 86 6.23 -8.36 6.19
CA PHE A 86 6.45 -7.56 7.38
C PHE A 86 5.61 -8.06 8.58
N PRO A 87 5.93 -9.22 9.17
CA PRO A 87 5.14 -9.81 10.26
C PRO A 87 5.02 -8.89 11.48
N THR A 88 6.05 -8.08 11.73
CA THR A 88 6.09 -7.14 12.85
C THR A 88 4.96 -6.11 12.81
N PHE A 89 4.36 -5.85 11.64
CA PHE A 89 3.27 -4.88 11.47
C PHE A 89 2.00 -5.24 12.23
N ARG A 90 1.76 -6.52 12.56
CA ARG A 90 0.67 -6.94 13.48
C ARG A 90 0.90 -6.50 14.92
N THR A 91 2.15 -6.33 15.32
CA THR A 91 2.50 -6.15 16.74
C THR A 91 2.91 -4.73 17.08
N ASN A 92 3.28 -3.93 16.07
CA ASN A 92 3.80 -2.57 16.26
C ASN A 92 2.75 -1.47 16.03
N GLY A 93 1.50 -1.82 15.71
CA GLY A 93 0.38 -0.89 15.53
C GLY A 93 0.20 -0.35 14.10
N VAL A 94 1.05 -0.74 13.15
CA VAL A 94 1.01 -0.21 11.77
C VAL A 94 -0.16 -0.80 10.99
N PHE A 95 -0.41 -2.09 11.16
CA PHE A 95 -1.53 -2.74 10.48
C PHE A 95 -2.86 -2.14 10.92
N GLU A 96 -3.05 -1.91 12.22
CA GLU A 96 -4.28 -1.35 12.79
C GLU A 96 -4.55 0.06 12.25
N ARG A 97 -3.49 0.84 12.00
CA ARG A 97 -3.61 2.15 11.32
C ARG A 97 -4.09 2.00 9.89
N TYR A 98 -3.53 1.08 9.12
CA TYR A 98 -4.00 0.82 7.76
C TYR A 98 -5.45 0.33 7.73
N VAL A 99 -5.84 -0.52 8.68
CA VAL A 99 -7.24 -0.94 8.86
C VAL A 99 -8.13 0.27 9.17
N THR A 100 -7.70 1.15 10.07
CA THR A 100 -8.44 2.37 10.43
C THR A 100 -8.64 3.29 9.23
N VAL A 101 -7.58 3.52 8.45
CA VAL A 101 -7.67 4.25 7.18
C VAL A 101 -8.67 3.56 6.28
N ALA A 102 -8.49 2.27 5.98
CA ALA A 102 -9.34 1.43 5.10
C ALA A 102 -10.82 1.30 5.52
N GLN A 103 -11.13 1.55 6.79
CA GLN A 103 -12.51 1.54 7.28
C GLN A 103 -13.13 2.94 7.28
N THR A 104 -12.34 3.98 7.59
CA THR A 104 -12.88 5.33 7.83
C THR A 104 -12.81 6.27 6.64
N GLY A 105 -11.93 6.01 5.66
CA GLY A 105 -11.71 6.88 4.52
C GLY A 105 -10.82 8.09 4.83
N ARG A 106 -10.39 8.23 6.08
CA ARG A 106 -9.59 9.37 6.54
C ARG A 106 -8.11 9.02 6.44
N SER A 107 -7.35 9.83 5.72
CA SER A 107 -5.90 9.69 5.62
C SER A 107 -5.24 9.92 6.97
N GLU A 108 -4.25 9.10 7.32
CA GLU A 108 -3.37 9.31 8.46
C GLU A 108 -1.93 9.51 8.00
N THR A 109 -1.22 10.45 8.62
CA THR A 109 0.22 10.64 8.47
C THR A 109 0.89 10.34 9.80
N PHE A 110 1.89 9.48 9.77
CA PHE A 110 2.68 9.13 10.95
C PHE A 110 4.12 8.84 10.54
N GLU A 111 5.06 9.20 11.41
CA GLU A 111 6.45 8.78 11.28
C GLU A 111 6.62 7.49 12.08
N THR A 112 7.26 6.49 11.49
CA THR A 112 7.67 5.30 12.24
C THR A 112 9.08 4.93 11.84
N PHE A 113 9.90 4.74 12.86
CA PHE A 113 11.27 4.33 12.73
C PHE A 113 11.32 2.82 12.91
N TYR A 114 11.92 2.13 11.95
CA TYR A 114 12.10 0.68 12.01
C TYR A 114 13.58 0.35 11.98
N ASP A 115 13.97 -0.70 12.71
CA ASP A 115 15.25 -1.35 12.49
C ASP A 115 15.23 -2.21 11.21
N SER A 116 16.38 -2.79 10.88
CA SER A 116 16.55 -3.68 9.71
C SER A 116 15.62 -4.91 9.70
N GLN A 117 14.95 -5.21 10.82
CA GLN A 117 14.04 -6.35 10.99
C GLN A 117 12.56 -5.89 11.03
N GLY A 118 12.28 -4.61 10.78
CA GLY A 118 10.92 -4.07 10.80
C GLY A 118 10.36 -3.86 12.21
N LYS A 119 11.19 -3.94 13.25
CA LYS A 119 10.76 -3.64 14.63
C LYS A 119 10.86 -2.13 14.85
N ARG A 120 9.84 -1.57 15.50
CA ARG A 120 9.83 -0.14 15.83
C ARG A 120 10.96 0.19 16.82
N ILE A 121 11.78 1.18 16.50
CA ILE A 121 12.84 1.72 17.38
C ILE A 121 12.35 2.92 18.16
#